data_AF-A0A4S3B9L0-F1
#
_entry.id   AF-A0A4S3B9L0-F1
#
_cell.length_a   1.000
_cell.length_b   1.000
_cell.length_c   1.000
_cell.angle_alpha   90.00
_cell.angle_beta   90.00
_cell.angle_gamma   90.00
#
_symmetry.space_group_name_H-M   'P 1'
#
loop_
_entity.id
_entity.type
_entity.pdbx_description
1 polymer ?
#
loop_
_entity_poly.entity_id
_entity_poly.type
_entity_poly.pdbx_seq_one_letter_code
_entity_poly.pdbx_strand_id
1 'polypeptide(L)'
;MISSVFNTFKKFAIIRSIAFISLGIATLLNPFGVFNLLVYIIAGYNFVLGIISLVEALRIKTQGPNLKLIGAVCYLGFALFIFLFANTLVSMLAVFIGIIVLVSGIYKISQAINLKSYVNVPWIPILIYGIILVIVGLVICFKPFETKLIFYNFIGFLLLFSGVSELITYFRLRKFDL
;
A
#
# COMPACT_ATOMS: atom_id res chain seq x y z
N MET A 1 -15.00 30.90 -18.21
CA MET A 1 -13.79 30.05 -18.19
C MET A 1 -13.58 29.38 -16.82
N ILE A 2 -13.66 30.11 -15.70
CA ILE A 2 -13.60 29.55 -14.33
C ILE A 2 -14.65 28.45 -14.04
N SER A 3 -15.88 28.57 -14.56
CA SER A 3 -16.95 27.58 -14.35
C SER A 3 -16.71 26.22 -15.05
N SER A 4 -15.99 26.20 -16.17
CA SER A 4 -15.61 24.96 -16.89
C SER A 4 -14.53 24.17 -16.12
N VAL A 5 -13.57 24.90 -15.54
CA VAL A 5 -12.53 24.33 -14.69
C VAL A 5 -13.15 23.72 -13.43
N PHE A 6 -14.07 24.42 -12.77
CA PHE A 6 -14.77 23.92 -11.58
C PHE A 6 -15.62 22.66 -11.84
N ASN A 7 -16.31 22.58 -12.98
CA ASN A 7 -17.08 21.38 -13.34
C ASN A 7 -16.18 20.19 -13.69
N THR A 8 -15.01 20.46 -14.26
CA THR A 8 -13.98 19.45 -14.52
C THR A 8 -13.44 18.89 -13.20
N PHE A 9 -13.10 19.76 -12.24
CA PHE A 9 -12.69 19.35 -10.88
C PHE A 9 -13.78 18.56 -10.14
N LYS A 10 -15.05 18.98 -10.21
CA LYS A 10 -16.19 18.26 -9.60
C LYS A 10 -16.40 16.87 -10.22
N LYS A 11 -16.26 16.71 -11.55
CA LYS A 11 -16.33 15.40 -12.23
C LYS A 11 -15.16 14.49 -11.86
N PHE A 12 -13.93 15.01 -11.82
CA PHE A 12 -12.75 14.25 -11.41
C PHE A 12 -12.87 13.73 -9.97
N ALA A 13 -13.44 14.53 -9.05
CA ALA A 13 -13.68 14.11 -7.68
C ALA A 13 -14.64 12.90 -7.61
N ILE A 14 -15.80 12.96 -8.28
CA ILE A 14 -16.77 11.85 -8.27
C ILE A 14 -16.18 10.57 -8.87
N ILE A 15 -15.50 10.67 -10.01
CA ILE A 15 -14.88 9.52 -10.69
C ILE A 15 -13.82 8.88 -9.78
N ARG A 16 -13.00 9.71 -9.11
CA ARG A 16 -11.96 9.26 -8.18
C ARG A 16 -12.55 8.59 -6.94
N SER A 17 -13.61 9.15 -6.36
CA SER A 17 -14.27 8.55 -5.20
C SER A 17 -14.93 7.21 -5.53
N ILE A 18 -15.63 7.11 -6.67
CA ILE A 18 -16.20 5.83 -7.14
C ILE A 18 -15.09 4.80 -7.38
N ALA A 19 -13.98 5.22 -8.01
CA ALA A 19 -12.83 4.35 -8.22
C ALA A 19 -12.24 3.85 -6.90
N PHE A 20 -12.02 4.71 -5.91
CA PHE A 20 -11.48 4.30 -4.60
C PHE A 20 -12.44 3.43 -3.80
N ILE A 21 -13.74 3.71 -3.83
CA ILE A 21 -14.74 2.86 -3.17
C ILE A 21 -14.76 1.48 -3.83
N SER A 22 -14.82 1.42 -5.17
CA SER A 22 -14.84 0.15 -5.90
C SER A 22 -13.57 -0.68 -5.68
N LEU A 23 -12.39 -0.05 -5.72
CA LEU A 23 -11.11 -0.68 -5.41
C LEU A 23 -11.04 -1.13 -3.95
N GLY A 24 -11.54 -0.33 -3.01
CA GLY A 24 -11.59 -0.68 -1.60
C GLY A 24 -12.44 -1.91 -1.34
N ILE A 25 -13.65 -1.99 -1.93
CA ILE A 25 -14.52 -3.17 -1.88
C ILE A 25 -13.81 -4.38 -2.51
N ALA A 26 -13.25 -4.23 -3.70
CA ALA A 26 -12.54 -5.31 -4.39
C ALA A 26 -11.36 -5.84 -3.55
N THR A 27 -10.64 -4.94 -2.86
CA THR A 27 -9.52 -5.30 -2.00
C THR A 27 -9.99 -6.05 -0.75
N LEU A 28 -11.13 -5.69 -0.16
CA LEU A 28 -11.68 -6.43 0.98
C LEU A 28 -12.19 -7.83 0.60
N LEU A 29 -12.75 -7.98 -0.61
CA LEU A 29 -13.27 -9.26 -1.09
C LEU A 29 -12.14 -10.22 -1.52
N ASN A 30 -11.16 -9.71 -2.26
CA ASN A 30 -10.01 -10.49 -2.70
C ASN A 30 -8.72 -9.65 -2.69
N PRO A 31 -8.10 -9.47 -1.52
CA PRO A 31 -6.92 -8.63 -1.37
C PRO A 31 -5.74 -9.10 -2.22
N PHE A 32 -5.57 -10.43 -2.32
CA PHE A 32 -4.53 -11.05 -3.12
C PHE A 32 -4.72 -10.81 -4.62
N GLY A 33 -5.96 -10.92 -5.10
CA GLY A 33 -6.29 -10.66 -6.49
C GLY A 33 -5.99 -9.22 -6.89
N VAL A 34 -6.39 -8.25 -6.07
CA VAL A 34 -6.12 -6.83 -6.35
C VAL A 34 -4.62 -6.52 -6.31
N PHE A 35 -3.89 -7.03 -5.31
CA PHE A 35 -2.45 -6.85 -5.24
C PHE A 35 -1.73 -7.43 -6.48
N ASN A 36 -2.02 -8.69 -6.83
CA ASN A 36 -1.41 -9.33 -8.00
C ASN A 36 -1.77 -8.60 -9.30
N LEU A 37 -3.01 -8.10 -9.42
CA LEU A 37 -3.44 -7.31 -10.56
C LEU A 37 -2.63 -6.01 -10.68
N LEU A 38 -2.37 -5.31 -9.57
CA LEU A 38 -1.49 -4.13 -9.56
C LEU A 38 -0.06 -4.50 -9.97
N VAL A 39 0.49 -5.58 -9.43
CA VAL A 39 1.83 -6.09 -9.81
C VAL A 39 1.88 -6.39 -11.31
N TYR A 40 0.87 -7.04 -11.87
CA TYR A 40 0.80 -7.36 -13.30
C TYR A 40 0.65 -6.13 -14.18
N ILE A 41 -0.11 -5.11 -13.75
CA ILE A 41 -0.20 -3.84 -14.48
C ILE A 41 1.18 -3.15 -14.51
N ILE A 42 1.86 -3.07 -13.37
CA ILE A 42 3.17 -2.41 -13.26
C ILE A 42 4.23 -3.18 -14.05
N ALA A 43 4.30 -4.50 -13.89
CA ALA A 43 5.24 -5.36 -14.61
C ALA A 43 4.95 -5.36 -16.11
N GLY A 44 3.68 -5.45 -16.51
CA GLY A 44 3.25 -5.40 -17.91
C GLY A 44 3.59 -4.06 -18.57
N TYR A 45 3.39 -2.94 -17.88
CA TYR A 45 3.81 -1.63 -18.36
C TYR A 45 5.32 -1.56 -18.60
N ASN A 46 6.13 -1.99 -17.62
CA ASN A 46 7.59 -2.03 -17.78
C ASN A 46 8.01 -3.00 -18.90
N PHE A 47 7.33 -4.13 -19.05
CA PHE A 47 7.59 -5.08 -20.11
C PHE A 47 7.35 -4.45 -21.49
N VAL A 48 6.21 -3.76 -21.68
CA VAL A 48 5.89 -3.06 -22.93
C VAL A 48 6.94 -1.99 -23.24
N LEU A 49 7.33 -1.17 -22.25
CA LEU A 49 8.41 -0.19 -22.42
C LEU A 49 9.74 -0.85 -22.81
N GLY A 50 10.06 -1.97 -22.19
CA GLY A 50 11.24 -2.77 -22.52
C GLY A 50 11.24 -3.26 -23.96
N ILE A 51 10.10 -3.78 -24.43
CA ILE A 51 9.95 -4.22 -25.83
C ILE A 51 10.06 -3.05 -26.81
N ILE A 52 9.42 -1.91 -26.52
CA ILE A 52 9.52 -0.70 -27.37
C ILE A 52 10.98 -0.27 -27.47
N SER A 53 11.68 -0.17 -26.34
CA SER A 53 13.08 0.23 -26.28
C SER A 53 13.99 -0.75 -27.01
N LEU A 54 13.70 -2.06 -26.93
CA LEU A 54 14.42 -3.11 -27.67
C LEU A 54 14.26 -2.94 -29.18
N VAL A 55 13.02 -2.75 -29.64
CA VAL A 55 12.71 -2.56 -31.08
C VAL A 55 13.40 -1.32 -31.60
N GLU A 56 13.38 -0.22 -30.85
CA GLU A 56 14.07 1.02 -31.24
C GLU A 56 15.59 0.84 -31.28
N ALA A 57 16.17 0.10 -30.34
CA ALA A 57 17.60 -0.14 -30.31
C ALA A 57 18.08 -1.01 -31.49
N LEU A 58 17.25 -1.94 -31.95
CA LEU A 58 17.53 -2.77 -33.13
C LEU A 58 17.35 -1.99 -34.45
N ARG A 59 16.47 -1.00 -34.48
CA ARG A 59 16.24 -0.15 -35.68
C ARG A 59 17.35 0.86 -35.90
N ILE A 60 17.98 1.36 -34.84
CA ILE A 60 19.03 2.37 -34.94
C ILE A 60 20.39 1.68 -34.96
N LYS A 61 21.05 1.66 -36.13
CA LYS A 61 22.47 1.32 -36.24
C LYS A 61 23.32 2.50 -35.77
N THR A 62 23.51 2.65 -34.46
CA THR A 62 24.43 3.64 -33.89
C THR A 62 25.87 3.13 -33.91
N GLN A 63 26.84 4.01 -34.20
CA GLN A 63 28.28 3.71 -34.10
C GLN A 63 28.84 3.85 -32.67
N GLY A 64 27.98 4.01 -31.65
CA GLY A 64 28.36 4.18 -30.24
C GLY A 64 27.47 3.37 -29.28
N PRO A 65 27.71 3.45 -27.95
CA PRO A 65 26.96 2.69 -26.96
C PRO A 65 25.46 2.94 -27.09
N ASN A 66 24.73 1.86 -27.31
CA ASN A 66 23.34 1.92 -27.70
C ASN A 66 22.48 2.06 -26.43
N LEU A 67 22.32 3.30 -25.96
CA LEU A 67 21.61 3.62 -24.70
C LEU A 67 20.19 3.03 -24.64
N LYS A 68 19.55 2.83 -25.81
CA LYS A 68 18.24 2.17 -25.92
C LYS A 68 18.30 0.68 -25.60
N LEU A 69 19.38 -0.02 -25.95
CA LEU A 69 19.59 -1.42 -25.58
C LEU A 69 19.74 -1.55 -24.05
N ILE A 70 20.47 -0.64 -23.41
CA ILE A 70 20.59 -0.59 -21.95
C ILE A 70 19.22 -0.36 -21.31
N GLY A 71 18.45 0.62 -21.82
CA GLY A 71 17.08 0.87 -21.38
C GLY A 71 16.18 -0.35 -21.50
N ALA A 72 16.23 -1.07 -22.64
CA ALA A 72 15.47 -2.29 -22.86
C ALA A 72 15.80 -3.38 -21.84
N VAL A 73 17.08 -3.66 -21.60
CA VAL A 73 17.53 -4.64 -20.61
C VAL A 73 17.09 -4.24 -19.21
N CYS A 74 17.21 -2.95 -18.85
CA CYS A 74 16.75 -2.45 -17.56
C CYS A 74 15.25 -2.64 -17.38
N TYR A 75 14.41 -2.19 -18.32
CA TYR A 75 12.95 -2.29 -18.22
C TYR A 75 12.47 -3.75 -18.17
N LEU A 76 13.02 -4.62 -19.02
CA LEU A 76 12.67 -6.05 -19.02
C LEU A 76 13.15 -6.74 -17.73
N GLY A 77 14.37 -6.43 -17.28
CA GLY A 77 14.90 -6.92 -16.01
C GLY A 77 14.05 -6.49 -14.82
N PHE A 78 13.63 -5.21 -14.77
CA PHE A 78 12.74 -4.70 -13.75
C PHE A 78 11.35 -5.33 -13.80
N ALA A 79 10.77 -5.51 -14.98
CA ALA A 79 9.49 -6.19 -15.14
C ALA A 79 9.53 -7.61 -14.56
N LEU A 80 10.59 -8.36 -14.90
CA LEU A 80 10.80 -9.71 -14.38
C LEU A 80 11.06 -9.71 -12.87
N PHE A 81 11.88 -8.78 -12.39
CA PHE A 81 12.17 -8.64 -10.96
C PHE A 81 10.89 -8.35 -10.16
N ILE A 82 10.06 -7.40 -10.60
CA ILE A 82 8.79 -7.07 -9.96
C ILE A 82 7.88 -8.29 -9.95
N PHE A 83 7.75 -8.99 -11.08
CA PHE A 83 6.90 -10.16 -11.19
C PHE A 83 7.30 -11.29 -10.23
N LEU A 84 8.60 -11.55 -10.07
CA LEU A 84 9.12 -12.63 -9.22
C LEU A 84 9.19 -12.23 -7.73
N PHE A 85 9.58 -11.00 -7.42
CA PHE A 85 9.92 -10.58 -6.06
C PHE A 85 8.83 -9.75 -5.37
N ALA A 86 7.80 -9.24 -6.06
CA ALA A 86 6.79 -8.38 -5.43
C ALA A 86 6.13 -9.02 -4.18
N ASN A 87 5.78 -10.32 -4.27
CA ASN A 87 5.21 -11.05 -3.12
C ASN A 87 6.20 -11.16 -1.95
N THR A 88 7.47 -11.42 -2.25
CA THR A 88 8.54 -11.49 -1.25
C THR A 88 8.78 -10.15 -0.59
N LEU A 89 8.82 -9.06 -1.36
CA LEU A 89 9.01 -7.69 -0.86
C LEU A 89 7.89 -7.31 0.12
N VAL A 90 6.63 -7.59 -0.21
CA VAL A 90 5.51 -7.32 0.71
C VAL A 90 5.61 -8.14 1.98
N SER A 91 6.02 -9.41 1.88
CA SER A 91 6.24 -10.24 3.07
C SER A 91 7.35 -9.67 3.96
N MET A 92 8.43 -9.17 3.38
CA MET A 92 9.51 -8.52 4.13
C MET A 92 9.01 -7.27 4.85
N LEU A 93 8.21 -6.43 4.18
CA LEU A 93 7.57 -5.26 4.82
C LEU A 93 6.65 -5.66 5.98
N ALA A 94 5.87 -6.73 5.83
CA ALA A 94 5.03 -7.24 6.91
C ALA A 94 5.85 -7.67 8.13
N VAL A 95 7.00 -8.32 7.92
CA VAL A 95 7.93 -8.67 9.02
C VAL A 95 8.45 -7.43 9.72
N PHE A 96 8.85 -6.38 9.00
CA PHE A 96 9.27 -5.12 9.63
C PHE A 96 8.18 -4.52 10.51
N ILE A 97 6.93 -4.54 10.05
CA ILE A 97 5.78 -4.10 10.85
C ILE A 97 5.61 -4.99 12.08
N GLY A 98 5.73 -6.31 11.94
CA GLY A 98 5.69 -7.26 13.06
C GLY A 98 6.74 -6.94 14.12
N ILE A 99 7.97 -6.62 13.71
CA ILE A 99 9.06 -6.23 14.61
C ILE A 99 8.74 -4.92 15.33
N ILE A 100 8.22 -3.91 14.62
CA ILE A 100 7.83 -2.63 15.24
C ILE A 100 6.73 -2.86 16.29
N VAL A 101 5.74 -3.68 15.98
CA VAL A 101 4.65 -4.05 16.90
C VAL A 101 5.19 -4.82 18.11
N LEU A 102 6.12 -5.76 17.90
CA LEU A 102 6.82 -6.48 18.97
C LEU A 102 7.52 -5.54 19.94
N VAL A 103 8.37 -4.65 19.42
CA VAL A 103 9.13 -3.69 20.22
C VAL A 103 8.17 -2.77 20.99
N SER A 104 7.09 -2.33 20.35
CA SER A 104 6.05 -1.52 20.99
C SER A 104 5.35 -2.26 22.13
N GLY A 105 5.07 -3.56 21.95
CA GLY A 105 4.49 -4.41 22.98
C GLY A 105 5.41 -4.56 24.19
N ILE A 106 6.70 -4.84 23.96
CA ILE A 106 7.72 -4.92 25.02
C ILE A 106 7.83 -3.60 25.78
N TYR A 107 7.89 -2.47 25.07
CA TYR A 107 7.93 -1.15 25.68
C TYR A 107 6.71 -0.90 26.58
N LYS A 108 5.51 -1.28 26.15
CA LYS A 108 4.29 -1.14 26.95
C LYS A 108 4.26 -2.05 28.18
N ILE A 109 4.82 -3.25 28.10
CA ILE A 109 4.98 -4.12 29.28
C ILE A 109 5.92 -3.45 30.29
N SER A 110 7.09 -2.97 29.85
CA SER A 110 8.02 -2.23 30.71
C SER A 110 7.37 -0.99 31.33
N GLN A 111 6.59 -0.24 30.54
CA GLN A 111 5.83 0.90 31.03
C GLN A 111 4.81 0.50 32.12
N ALA A 112 4.06 -0.58 31.92
CA ALA A 112 3.10 -1.07 32.91
C ALA A 112 3.76 -1.49 34.22
N ILE A 113 4.93 -2.13 34.14
CA ILE A 113 5.71 -2.50 35.33
C ILE A 113 6.18 -1.26 36.09
N ASN A 114 6.65 -0.23 35.38
CA ASN A 114 7.06 1.03 36.01
C ASN A 114 5.88 1.77 36.67
N LEU A 115 4.69 1.71 36.07
CA LEU A 115 3.47 2.32 36.60
C LEU A 115 2.96 1.63 37.86
N LYS A 116 3.35 0.38 38.11
CA LYS A 116 3.02 -0.36 39.35
C LYS A 116 3.49 0.36 40.61
N SER A 117 4.55 1.16 40.51
CA SER A 117 5.15 1.92 41.62
C SER A 117 4.37 3.19 41.98
N TYR A 118 3.39 3.60 41.16
CA TYR A 118 2.60 4.81 41.39
C TYR A 118 1.24 4.47 41.98
N VAL A 119 0.91 5.07 43.12
CA VAL A 119 -0.41 4.98 43.74
C VAL A 119 -1.42 5.67 42.80
N ASN A 120 -2.54 5.01 42.52
CA ASN A 120 -3.66 5.51 41.71
C ASN A 120 -3.55 5.42 40.16
N VAL A 121 -2.58 4.68 39.61
CA VAL A 121 -2.52 4.46 38.14
C VAL A 121 -2.90 3.03 37.76
N PRO A 122 -3.89 2.82 36.87
CA PRO A 122 -4.28 1.48 36.43
C PRO A 122 -3.22 0.88 35.49
N TRP A 123 -2.33 0.05 36.04
CA TRP A 123 -1.24 -0.62 35.30
C TRP A 123 -1.67 -1.92 34.60
N ILE A 124 -2.67 -2.63 35.13
CA ILE A 124 -3.14 -3.92 34.62
C ILE A 124 -3.62 -3.84 33.15
N PRO A 125 -4.45 -2.85 32.74
CA PRO A 125 -4.89 -2.76 31.35
C PRO A 125 -3.73 -2.53 30.36
N ILE A 126 -2.73 -1.74 30.76
CA ILE A 126 -1.54 -1.45 29.95
C ILE A 126 -0.69 -2.70 29.78
N LEU A 127 -0.55 -3.51 30.84
CA LEU A 127 0.16 -4.77 30.81
C LEU A 127 -0.52 -5.78 29.88
N ILE A 128 -1.83 -5.95 30.00
CA ILE A 128 -2.62 -6.84 29.13
C ILE A 128 -2.47 -6.41 27.66
N TYR A 129 -2.59 -5.11 27.37
CA TYR A 129 -2.41 -4.58 26.02
C TYR A 129 -1.00 -4.83 25.48
N GLY A 130 0.04 -4.65 26.31
CA GLY A 130 1.42 -4.96 25.95
C GLY A 130 1.62 -6.44 25.58
N ILE A 131 1.07 -7.36 26.37
CA ILE A 131 1.13 -8.81 26.10
C ILE A 131 0.44 -9.14 24.76
N ILE A 132 -0.75 -8.56 24.51
CA ILE A 132 -1.46 -8.75 23.24
C ILE A 132 -0.59 -8.29 22.07
N LEU A 133 0.04 -7.11 22.16
CA LEU A 133 0.92 -6.62 21.10
C LEU A 133 2.12 -7.53 20.86
N VAL A 134 2.74 -8.09 21.90
CA VAL A 134 3.83 -9.05 21.74
C VAL A 134 3.35 -10.31 21.02
N ILE A 135 2.20 -10.85 21.39
CA ILE A 135 1.64 -12.03 20.71
C ILE A 135 1.34 -11.72 19.25
N VAL A 136 0.68 -10.60 18.97
CA VAL A 136 0.36 -10.16 17.60
C VAL A 136 1.64 -9.97 16.78
N GLY A 137 2.64 -9.31 17.34
CA GLY A 137 3.93 -9.09 16.67
C GLY A 137 4.66 -10.40 16.37
N LEU A 138 4.67 -11.37 17.29
CA LEU A 138 5.22 -12.71 17.05
C LEU A 138 4.50 -13.41 15.90
N VAL A 139 3.17 -13.40 15.89
CA VAL A 139 2.36 -14.03 14.83
C VAL A 139 2.68 -13.41 13.47
N ILE A 140 2.78 -12.08 13.38
CA ILE A 140 3.14 -11.37 12.14
C ILE A 140 4.54 -11.78 11.68
N CYS A 141 5.53 -11.86 12.58
CA CYS A 141 6.91 -12.20 12.24
C CYS A 141 7.10 -13.65 11.80
N PHE A 142 6.45 -14.61 12.46
CA PHE A 142 6.62 -16.04 12.17
C PHE A 142 5.68 -16.54 11.06
N LYS A 143 4.53 -15.87 10.87
CA LYS A 143 3.58 -16.18 9.80
C LYS A 143 3.25 -14.93 8.98
N PRO A 144 4.24 -14.27 8.37
CA PRO A 144 3.98 -13.09 7.54
C PRO A 144 3.12 -13.47 6.35
N PHE A 145 3.27 -14.71 5.84
CA PHE A 145 2.53 -15.19 4.69
C PHE A 145 1.04 -15.45 4.95
N GLU A 146 0.65 -15.82 6.17
CA GLU A 146 -0.76 -15.98 6.54
C GLU A 146 -1.36 -14.66 7.06
N THR A 147 -0.53 -13.79 7.63
CA THR A 147 -0.95 -12.47 8.14
C THR A 147 -1.17 -11.43 7.03
N LYS A 148 -0.84 -11.77 5.77
CA LYS A 148 -1.06 -10.89 4.60
C LYS A 148 -2.51 -10.40 4.47
N LEU A 149 -3.49 -11.23 4.85
CA LEU A 149 -4.90 -10.86 4.80
C LEU A 149 -5.19 -9.61 5.65
N ILE A 150 -4.60 -9.52 6.84
CA ILE A 150 -4.80 -8.38 7.75
C ILE A 150 -4.15 -7.13 7.16
N PHE A 151 -2.94 -7.25 6.60
CA PHE A 151 -2.24 -6.12 5.98
C PHE A 151 -2.99 -5.58 4.75
N TYR A 152 -3.42 -6.45 3.85
CA TYR A 152 -4.17 -6.03 2.67
C TYR A 152 -5.58 -5.52 3.02
N ASN A 153 -6.25 -6.08 4.03
CA ASN A 153 -7.52 -5.57 4.50
C ASN A 153 -7.38 -4.18 5.14
N PHE A 154 -6.27 -3.91 5.83
CA PHE A 154 -5.96 -2.57 6.33
C PHE A 154 -5.81 -1.57 5.18
N ILE A 155 -5.10 -1.96 4.10
CA ILE A 155 -5.00 -1.15 2.89
C ILE A 155 -6.39 -0.93 2.26
N GLY A 156 -7.19 -1.98 2.09
CA GLY A 156 -8.56 -1.89 1.57
C GLY A 156 -9.46 -0.98 2.41
N PHE A 157 -9.33 -1.03 3.73
CA PHE A 157 -10.02 -0.15 4.66
C PHE A 157 -9.59 1.31 4.51
N LEU A 158 -8.28 1.58 4.38
CA LEU A 158 -7.76 2.93 4.11
C LEU A 158 -8.28 3.49 2.78
N LEU A 159 -8.37 2.66 1.74
CA LEU A 159 -8.93 3.02 0.44
C LEU A 159 -10.42 3.38 0.54
N LEU A 160 -11.20 2.55 1.24
CA LEU A 160 -12.61 2.83 1.50
C LEU A 160 -12.80 4.13 2.28
N PHE A 161 -12.05 4.30 3.37
CA PHE A 161 -12.12 5.49 4.20
C PHE A 161 -11.77 6.75 3.40
N SER A 162 -10.73 6.68 2.56
CA SER A 162 -10.33 7.77 1.68
C SER A 162 -11.42 8.10 0.65
N GLY A 163 -12.01 7.09 0.01
CA GLY A 163 -13.11 7.28 -0.95
C GLY A 163 -14.36 7.89 -0.31
N VAL A 164 -14.72 7.45 0.90
CA VAL A 164 -15.85 8.02 1.67
C VAL A 164 -15.55 9.45 2.12
N SER A 165 -14.35 9.73 2.60
CA SER A 165 -13.89 11.06 3.00
C SER A 165 -13.99 12.08 1.84
N GLU A 166 -13.52 11.70 0.65
CA GLU A 166 -13.63 12.55 -0.55
C GLU A 166 -15.10 12.78 -0.93
N LEU A 167 -15.95 11.74 -0.83
CA LEU A 167 -17.38 11.85 -1.10
C LEU A 167 -18.06 12.84 -0.14
N ILE A 168 -17.78 12.74 1.16
CA ILE A 168 -18.30 13.66 2.18
C ILE A 168 -17.84 15.09 1.90
N THR A 169 -16.58 15.28 1.52
CA THR A 169 -16.01 16.59 1.18
C THR A 169 -16.71 17.19 -0.05
N TYR A 170 -16.97 16.38 -1.07
CA TYR A 170 -17.73 16.80 -2.25
C TYR A 170 -19.14 17.28 -1.87
N PHE A 171 -19.87 16.52 -1.05
CA PHE A 171 -21.20 16.91 -0.58
C PHE A 171 -21.18 18.15 0.32
N ARG A 172 -20.14 18.32 1.14
CA ARG A 172 -19.97 19.50 2.00
C ARG A 172 -19.68 20.76 1.18
N LEU A 173 -18.80 20.69 0.18
CA LEU A 173 -18.51 21.82 -0.71
C LEU A 173 -19.74 22.26 -1.52
N ARG A 174 -20.56 21.30 -1.97
CA ARG A 174 -21.85 21.62 -2.60
C ARG A 174 -22.83 22.37 -1.67
N LYS A 175 -22.71 22.17 -0.36
CA LYS A 175 -23.60 22.80 0.64
C LYS A 175 -23.16 24.22 1.02
N PHE A 176 -21.91 24.61 0.76
CA PHE A 176 -21.40 25.98 0.96
C PHE A 176 -21.45 26.86 -0.30
N ASP A 177 -21.64 26.26 -1.49
CA ASP A 177 -21.86 26.95 -2.77
C ASP A 177 -23.37 27.27 -3.03
N LEU A 178 -24.24 27.22 -2.01
CA LEU A 178 -25.67 27.56 -2.09
C LEU A 178 -25.99 28.84 -1.33
#